data_AF-A0A7X8BVJ1-F1
#
_entry.id   AF-A0A7X8BVJ1-F1
#
_cell.length_a   1.000
_cell.length_b   1.000
_cell.length_c   1.000
_cell.angle_alpha   90.00
_cell.angle_beta   90.00
_cell.angle_gamma   90.00
#
_symmetry.space_group_name_H-M   'P 1'
#
loop_
_entity.id
_entity.type
_entity.pdbx_description
1 polymer ?
#
loop_
_entity_poly.entity_id
_entity_poly.type
_entity_poly.pdbx_seq_one_letter_code
_entity_poly.pdbx_strand_id
1 'polypeptide(L)'
;KDEENNRLKLNWDLHRTLAKINYRIHTDAIKENIIPENLSKEQINQIYASEADVLNVAMFGKTAKQWRDENPAAEGNIRDYATIEQLLVLANLESLNAEFIKMGLSQSERLVRLNQTAISQMKSLAFNLNIKRLEQ
;
A
#
# COMPACT_ATOMS: atom_id res chain seq x y z
N LYS A 1 -15.36 30.19 -0.72
CA LYS A 1 -13.90 29.89 -0.65
C LYS A 1 -13.55 29.16 0.66
N ASP A 2 -14.05 29.61 1.81
CA ASP A 2 -13.72 28.96 3.10
C ASP A 2 -14.38 27.59 3.31
N GLU A 3 -15.63 27.39 2.87
CA GLU A 3 -16.30 26.08 2.94
C GLU A 3 -15.62 25.02 2.06
N GLU A 4 -15.18 25.42 0.87
CA GLU A 4 -14.46 24.53 -0.06
C GLU A 4 -13.09 24.14 0.50
N ASN A 5 -12.39 25.10 1.12
CA ASN A 5 -11.11 24.86 1.78
C ASN A 5 -11.26 23.93 3.01
N ASN A 6 -12.35 24.10 3.79
CA ASN A 6 -12.67 23.21 4.90
C ASN A 6 -13.03 21.78 4.44
N ARG A 7 -13.79 21.64 3.35
CA ARG A 7 -14.14 20.34 2.77
C ARG A 7 -12.90 19.61 2.24
N LEU A 8 -11.98 20.33 1.59
CA LEU A 8 -10.71 19.76 1.12
C LEU A 8 -9.83 19.27 2.27
N LYS A 9 -9.73 20.04 3.36
CA LYS A 9 -9.01 19.61 4.58
C LYS A 9 -9.61 18.36 5.20
N LEU A 10 -10.94 18.30 5.33
CA LEU A 10 -11.63 17.15 5.90
C LEU A 10 -11.38 15.87 5.10
N ASN A 11 -11.45 15.94 3.76
CA ASN A 11 -11.18 14.81 2.89
C ASN A 11 -9.72 14.33 3.01
N TRP A 12 -8.78 15.26 3.14
CA TRP A 12 -7.37 14.93 3.31
C TRP A 12 -7.07 14.29 4.68
N ASP A 13 -7.72 14.76 5.73
CA ASP A 13 -7.63 14.16 7.08
C ASP A 13 -8.23 12.75 7.11
N LEU A 14 -9.33 12.53 6.39
CA LEU A 14 -9.94 11.21 6.25
C LEU A 14 -8.98 10.24 5.54
N HIS A 15 -8.37 10.64 4.43
CA HIS A 15 -7.41 9.78 3.71
C HIS A 15 -6.20 9.40 4.58
N ARG A 16 -5.64 10.35 5.34
CA ARG A 16 -4.53 10.05 6.25
C ARG A 16 -4.95 9.14 7.40
N THR A 17 -6.16 9.31 7.90
CA THR A 17 -6.70 8.45 8.96
C THR A 17 -6.88 7.02 8.46
N LEU A 18 -7.45 6.87 7.26
CA LEU A 18 -7.64 5.57 6.63
C LEU A 18 -6.30 4.87 6.37
N ALA A 19 -5.31 5.58 5.83
CA ALA A 19 -3.97 5.04 5.60
C ALA A 19 -3.30 4.56 6.91
N LYS A 20 -3.43 5.33 8.01
CA LYS A 20 -2.90 4.92 9.32
C LYS A 20 -3.59 3.67 9.88
N ILE A 21 -4.91 3.59 9.73
CA ILE A 21 -5.68 2.43 10.17
C ILE A 21 -5.26 1.19 9.38
N ASN A 22 -5.13 1.30 8.06
CA ASN A 22 -4.76 0.19 7.19
C ASN A 22 -3.34 -0.29 7.47
N TYR A 23 -2.39 0.64 7.66
CA TYR A 23 -1.04 0.31 8.11
C TYR A 23 -1.08 -0.51 9.41
N ARG A 24 -1.85 -0.07 10.42
CA ARG A 24 -1.94 -0.77 11.70
C ARG A 24 -2.55 -2.16 11.56
N ILE A 25 -3.67 -2.29 10.85
CA ILE A 25 -4.34 -3.58 10.58
C ILE A 25 -3.35 -4.56 9.93
N HIS A 26 -2.57 -4.09 8.96
CA HIS A 26 -1.58 -4.89 8.27
C HIS A 26 -0.42 -5.30 9.21
N THR A 27 0.16 -4.36 9.96
CA THR A 27 1.27 -4.67 10.88
C THR A 27 0.85 -5.58 12.02
N ASP A 28 -0.38 -5.46 12.50
CA ASP A 28 -0.94 -6.33 13.54
C ASP A 28 -1.13 -7.75 12.99
N ALA A 29 -1.66 -7.91 11.76
CA ALA A 29 -1.77 -9.22 11.12
C ALA A 29 -0.40 -9.91 10.94
N ILE A 30 0.63 -9.18 10.51
CA ILE A 30 2.00 -9.70 10.43
C ILE A 30 2.49 -10.16 11.80
N LYS A 31 2.31 -9.30 12.82
CA LYS A 31 2.77 -9.57 14.19
C LYS A 31 2.13 -10.83 14.77
N GLU A 32 0.83 -10.99 14.57
CA GLU A 32 0.04 -12.06 15.19
C GLU A 32 0.17 -13.40 14.46
N ASN A 33 0.45 -13.41 13.16
CA ASN A 33 0.36 -14.62 12.34
C ASN A 33 1.69 -15.05 11.68
N ILE A 34 2.66 -14.14 11.56
CA ILE A 34 3.94 -14.41 10.87
C ILE A 34 5.11 -14.42 11.85
N ILE A 35 5.15 -13.47 12.79
CA ILE A 35 6.32 -13.28 13.67
C ILE A 35 6.32 -14.33 14.80
N PRO A 36 7.32 -15.22 14.87
CA PRO A 36 7.51 -16.12 16.00
C PRO A 36 7.99 -15.39 17.26
N GLU A 37 7.65 -15.93 18.43
CA GLU A 37 7.93 -15.31 19.74
C GLU A 37 9.43 -15.12 20.07
N ASN A 38 10.32 -15.94 19.48
CA ASN A 38 11.74 -16.01 19.85
C ASN A 38 12.70 -15.35 18.84
N LEU A 39 12.27 -14.30 18.14
CA LEU A 39 13.12 -13.57 17.19
C LEU A 39 13.78 -12.33 17.80
N SER A 40 14.99 -12.04 17.32
CA SER A 40 15.65 -10.76 17.61
C SER A 40 14.92 -9.60 16.92
N LYS A 41 15.12 -8.38 17.44
CA LYS A 41 14.56 -7.15 16.85
C LYS A 41 14.97 -6.97 15.38
N GLU A 42 16.19 -7.35 15.03
CA GLU A 42 16.70 -7.22 13.67
C GLU A 42 15.98 -8.18 12.70
N GLN A 43 15.78 -9.43 13.11
CA GLN A 43 15.01 -10.41 12.33
C GLN A 43 13.55 -9.98 12.17
N ILE A 44 12.94 -9.43 13.22
CA ILE A 44 11.57 -8.87 13.18
C ILE A 44 11.50 -7.73 12.15
N ASN A 45 12.46 -6.80 12.16
CA ASN A 45 12.51 -5.71 11.21
C ASN A 45 12.69 -6.21 9.76
N GLN A 46 13.47 -7.27 9.56
CA GLN A 46 13.61 -7.91 8.24
C GLN A 46 12.29 -8.51 7.74
N ILE A 47 11.50 -9.15 8.62
CA ILE A 47 10.17 -9.66 8.27
C ILE A 47 9.23 -8.52 7.88
N TYR A 48 9.18 -7.44 8.67
CA TYR A 48 8.35 -6.28 8.32
C TYR A 48 8.76 -5.64 7.00
N ALA A 49 10.07 -5.51 6.73
CA ALA A 49 10.57 -4.99 5.46
C ALA A 49 10.18 -5.91 4.29
N SER A 50 10.31 -7.23 4.45
CA SER A 50 9.91 -8.23 3.46
C SER A 50 8.41 -8.14 3.14
N GLU A 51 7.55 -8.06 4.17
CA GLU A 51 6.10 -7.94 3.98
C GLU A 51 5.68 -6.58 3.39
N ALA A 52 6.40 -5.50 3.70
CA ALA A 52 6.20 -4.21 3.03
C ALA A 52 6.58 -4.28 1.55
N ASP A 53 7.63 -5.04 1.20
CA ASP A 53 8.04 -5.24 -0.19
C ASP A 53 7.03 -6.05 -1.00
N VAL A 54 6.24 -6.94 -0.39
CA VAL A 54 5.13 -7.61 -1.09
C VAL A 54 4.17 -6.59 -1.69
N LEU A 55 3.80 -5.55 -0.93
CA LEU A 55 2.91 -4.49 -1.40
C LEU A 55 3.58 -3.61 -2.47
N ASN A 56 4.87 -3.28 -2.29
CA ASN A 56 5.62 -2.49 -3.27
C ASN A 56 5.76 -3.24 -4.59
N VAL A 57 6.07 -4.54 -4.56
CA VAL A 57 6.18 -5.37 -5.76
C VAL A 57 4.81 -5.56 -6.41
N ALA A 58 3.76 -5.79 -5.62
CA ALA A 58 2.40 -5.91 -6.15
C ALA A 58 1.95 -4.65 -6.91
N MET A 59 2.32 -3.46 -6.43
CA MET A 59 1.89 -2.18 -7.00
C MET A 59 2.84 -1.63 -8.08
N PHE A 60 4.15 -1.73 -7.86
CA PHE A 60 5.18 -1.04 -8.66
C PHE A 60 6.16 -1.99 -9.35
N GLY A 61 6.04 -3.31 -9.11
CA GLY A 61 6.93 -4.32 -9.69
C GLY A 61 8.36 -4.29 -9.15
N LYS A 62 8.62 -3.59 -8.05
CA LYS A 62 9.96 -3.45 -7.47
C LYS A 62 9.93 -3.38 -5.95
N THR A 63 11.01 -3.87 -5.34
CA THR A 63 11.28 -3.73 -3.90
C THR A 63 11.75 -2.30 -3.57
N ALA A 64 11.69 -1.94 -2.29
CA ALA A 64 12.21 -0.66 -1.80
C ALA A 64 13.71 -0.48 -2.11
N LYS A 65 14.48 -1.58 -2.09
CA LYS A 65 15.90 -1.57 -2.46
C LYS A 65 16.09 -1.29 -3.95
N GLN A 66 15.42 -2.05 -4.82
CA GLN A 66 15.51 -1.85 -6.27
C GLN A 66 15.13 -0.42 -6.67
N TRP A 67 14.07 0.13 -6.07
CA TRP A 67 13.70 1.53 -6.32
C TRP A 67 14.78 2.51 -5.89
N ARG A 68 15.41 2.32 -4.73
CA ARG A 68 16.53 3.18 -4.27
C ARG A 68 17.75 3.08 -5.19
N ASP A 69 18.08 1.87 -5.63
CA ASP A 69 19.20 1.63 -6.55
C ASP A 69 18.96 2.32 -7.91
N GLU A 70 17.70 2.36 -8.38
CA GLU A 70 17.30 3.07 -9.61
C GLU A 70 17.19 4.59 -9.44
N ASN A 71 17.00 5.10 -8.22
CA ASN A 71 16.74 6.51 -7.92
C ASN A 71 17.72 7.05 -6.86
N PRO A 72 19.03 7.06 -7.12
CA PRO A 72 20.04 7.38 -6.10
C PRO A 72 20.01 8.84 -5.62
N ALA A 73 19.42 9.74 -6.42
CA ALA A 73 19.28 11.16 -6.09
C ALA A 73 17.91 11.51 -5.49
N ALA A 74 16.97 10.56 -5.43
CA ALA A 74 15.64 10.81 -4.88
C ALA A 74 15.70 10.77 -3.35
N GLU A 75 15.12 11.78 -2.71
CA GLU A 75 14.90 11.79 -1.27
C GLU A 75 13.62 11.02 -0.92
N GLY A 76 13.61 10.26 0.17
CA GLY A 76 12.43 9.53 0.62
C GLY A 76 12.30 8.11 0.05
N ASN A 77 11.06 7.65 -0.13
CA ASN A 77 10.72 6.29 -0.54
C ASN A 77 9.76 6.27 -1.75
N ILE A 78 9.61 5.12 -2.40
CA ILE A 78 8.76 4.96 -3.60
C ILE A 78 7.33 5.49 -3.45
N ARG A 79 6.73 5.39 -2.25
CA ARG A 79 5.35 5.84 -2.00
C ARG A 79 5.24 7.37 -1.98
N ASP A 80 6.33 8.10 -1.70
CA ASP A 80 6.36 9.56 -1.73
C ASP A 80 6.23 10.11 -3.15
N TYR A 81 6.54 9.28 -4.15
CA TYR A 81 6.46 9.60 -5.58
C TYR A 81 5.23 8.95 -6.25
N ALA A 82 4.35 8.33 -5.48
CA ALA A 82 3.15 7.68 -5.99
C ALA A 82 2.00 8.68 -6.19
N THR A 83 1.13 8.43 -7.18
CA THR A 83 -0.08 9.22 -7.37
C THR A 83 -1.10 8.93 -6.27
N ILE A 84 -2.11 9.80 -6.11
CA ILE A 84 -3.18 9.62 -5.12
C ILE A 84 -3.94 8.31 -5.38
N GLU A 85 -4.17 7.97 -6.64
CA GLU A 85 -4.81 6.71 -7.06
C GLU A 85 -3.97 5.51 -6.63
N GLN A 86 -2.65 5.56 -6.82
CA GLN A 86 -1.74 4.50 -6.41
C GLN A 86 -1.71 4.33 -4.90
N LEU A 87 -1.73 5.43 -4.14
CA LEU A 87 -1.80 5.41 -2.67
C LEU A 87 -3.13 4.84 -2.18
N LEU A 88 -4.24 5.14 -2.86
CA LEU A 88 -5.55 4.58 -2.53
C LEU A 88 -5.59 3.06 -2.76
N VAL A 89 -5.05 2.60 -3.88
CA VAL A 89 -4.91 1.17 -4.17
C VAL A 89 -4.03 0.50 -3.12
N LEU A 90 -2.87 1.07 -2.79
CA LEU A 90 -1.98 0.56 -1.74
C LEU A 90 -2.69 0.42 -0.39
N ALA A 91 -3.45 1.43 0.03
CA ALA A 91 -4.21 1.37 1.28
C ALA A 91 -5.19 0.20 1.28
N ASN A 92 -5.84 -0.09 0.15
CA ASN A 92 -6.71 -1.25 0.04
C ASN A 92 -5.94 -2.58 0.00
N LEU A 93 -4.77 -2.62 -0.66
CA LEU A 93 -3.91 -3.81 -0.67
C LEU A 93 -3.41 -4.16 0.74
N GLU A 94 -3.14 -3.17 1.60
CA GLU A 94 -2.77 -3.40 3.01
C GLU A 94 -3.87 -4.16 3.76
N SER A 95 -5.12 -3.73 3.62
CA SER A 95 -6.27 -4.41 4.23
C SER A 95 -6.45 -5.83 3.68
N LEU A 96 -6.33 -6.03 2.38
CA LEU A 96 -6.45 -7.36 1.76
C LEU A 96 -5.31 -8.30 2.17
N ASN A 97 -4.07 -7.79 2.23
CA ASN A 97 -2.93 -8.61 2.64
C ASN A 97 -3.09 -9.05 4.09
N ALA A 98 -3.59 -8.18 4.98
CA ALA A 98 -3.90 -8.55 6.36
C ALA A 98 -4.89 -9.73 6.44
N GLU A 99 -5.94 -9.71 5.63
CA GLU A 99 -6.90 -10.83 5.59
C GLU A 99 -6.29 -12.10 4.99
N PHE A 100 -5.49 -11.98 3.92
CA PHE A 100 -4.78 -13.12 3.36
C PHE A 100 -3.76 -13.73 4.33
N ILE A 101 -3.12 -12.91 5.17
CA ILE A 101 -2.24 -13.36 6.25
C ILE A 101 -3.04 -14.19 7.26
N LYS A 102 -4.21 -13.70 7.71
CA LYS A 102 -5.09 -14.43 8.64
C LYS A 102 -5.63 -15.73 8.04
N MET A 103 -5.83 -15.77 6.72
CA MET A 103 -6.22 -16.98 5.99
C MET A 103 -5.07 -17.99 5.83
N GLY A 104 -3.85 -17.66 6.28
CA GLY A 104 -2.69 -18.55 6.19
C GLY A 104 -2.13 -18.68 4.77
N LEU A 105 -2.45 -17.76 3.85
CA LEU A 105 -1.90 -17.80 2.49
C LEU A 105 -0.40 -17.50 2.50
N SER A 106 0.37 -18.24 1.69
CA SER A 106 1.80 -18.01 1.56
C SER A 106 2.09 -16.65 0.93
N GLN A 107 3.22 -16.06 1.26
CA GLN A 107 3.63 -14.75 0.73
C GLN A 107 3.58 -14.70 -0.81
N SER A 108 3.97 -15.80 -1.48
CA SER A 108 3.93 -15.91 -2.94
C SER A 108 2.51 -15.86 -3.51
N GLU A 109 1.56 -16.56 -2.89
CA GLU A 109 0.16 -16.55 -3.30
C GLU A 109 -0.48 -15.18 -3.06
N ARG A 110 -0.15 -14.55 -1.92
CA ARG A 110 -0.61 -13.19 -1.61
C ARG A 110 -0.13 -12.21 -2.67
N LEU A 111 1.16 -12.23 -3.01
CA LEU A 111 1.74 -11.34 -4.01
C LEU A 111 0.99 -11.41 -5.35
N VAL A 112 0.71 -12.61 -5.86
CA VAL A 112 -0.01 -12.79 -7.12
C VAL A 112 -1.42 -12.19 -7.05
N ARG A 113 -2.16 -12.48 -5.98
CA ARG A 113 -3.54 -11.97 -5.81
C ARG A 113 -3.57 -10.45 -5.63
N LEU A 114 -2.62 -9.91 -4.86
CA LEU A 114 -2.47 -8.47 -4.64
C LEU A 114 -2.11 -7.75 -5.94
N ASN A 115 -1.19 -8.27 -6.74
CA ASN A 115 -0.84 -7.69 -8.03
C ASN A 115 -2.04 -7.69 -9.01
N GLN A 116 -2.77 -8.81 -9.10
CA GLN A 116 -3.99 -8.88 -9.91
C GLN A 116 -5.03 -7.84 -9.46
N THR A 117 -5.19 -7.69 -8.15
CA THR A 117 -6.09 -6.68 -7.56
C THR A 117 -5.63 -5.26 -7.90
N ALA A 118 -4.33 -4.97 -7.74
CA ALA A 118 -3.75 -3.67 -8.04
C ALA A 118 -3.99 -3.28 -9.51
N ILE A 119 -3.73 -4.19 -10.45
CA ILE A 119 -3.98 -3.99 -11.88
C ILE A 119 -5.47 -3.70 -12.15
N SER A 120 -6.37 -4.49 -11.56
CA SER A 120 -7.81 -4.32 -11.74
C SER A 120 -8.32 -2.97 -11.22
N GLN A 121 -7.85 -2.56 -10.03
CA GLN A 121 -8.24 -1.29 -9.42
C GLN A 121 -7.67 -0.10 -10.18
N MET A 122 -6.40 -0.15 -10.61
CA MET A 122 -5.81 0.91 -11.41
C MET A 122 -6.51 1.09 -12.76
N LYS A 123 -6.90 -0.01 -13.42
CA LYS A 123 -7.73 0.07 -14.65
C LYS A 123 -9.07 0.75 -14.39
N SER A 124 -9.75 0.38 -13.29
CA SER A 124 -11.04 0.97 -12.91
C SER A 124 -10.92 2.46 -12.60
N LEU A 125 -9.87 2.89 -11.90
CA LEU A 125 -9.63 4.29 -11.59
C LEU A 125 -9.29 5.11 -12.85
N ALA A 126 -8.45 4.56 -13.74
CA ALA A 126 -8.13 5.21 -15.01
C ALA A 126 -9.36 5.39 -15.91
N PHE A 127 -10.25 4.39 -15.95
CA PHE A 127 -11.51 4.49 -16.70
C PHE A 127 -12.43 5.60 -16.15
N ASN A 128 -12.54 5.71 -14.82
CA ASN A 128 -13.34 6.77 -14.19
C ASN A 128 -12.78 8.18 -14.44
N LEU A 129 -11.45 8.34 -14.51
CA LEU A 129 -10.83 9.62 -14.88
C LEU A 129 -11.14 10.01 -16.32
N ASN A 130 -11.18 9.04 -17.23
CA ASN A 130 -11.58 9.29 -18.62
C ASN A 130 -13.06 9.69 -18.73
N ILE A 131 -13.95 9.08 -17.94
CA ILE A 131 -15.38 9.49 -17.90
C ILE A 131 -15.51 10.95 -17.42
N LYS A 132 -14.80 11.34 -16.35
CA LYS A 132 -14.81 12.73 -15.87
C LYS A 132 -14.30 13.76 -16.89
N ARG A 133 -13.44 13.35 -17.84
CA ARG A 133 -12.97 14.22 -18.93
C ARG A 133 -13.95 14.33 -20.10
N LEU A 134 -14.89 13.40 -20.24
CA LEU A 134 -15.94 13.42 -21.26
C LEU A 134 -17.17 14.24 -20.83
N GLU A 135 -17.34 14.47 -19.53
CA GLU A 135 -18.40 15.32 -18.97
C GLU A 135 -18.01 16.81 -18.85
N GLN A 136 -16.90 17.24 -19.48
CA GLN A 136 -16.44 18.63 -19.53
C GLN A 136 -16.65 19.26 -20.91
#